data_AF-Q2UAA7-F1
#
_entry.id   AF-Q2UAA7-F1
#
_cell.length_a   1.000
_cell.length_b   1.000
_cell.length_c   1.000
_cell.angle_alpha   90.00
_cell.angle_beta   90.00
_cell.angle_gamma   90.00
#
_symmetry.space_group_name_H-M   'P 1'
#
loop_
_entity.id
_entity.type
_entity.pdbx_description
1 polymer ?
#
loop_
_entity_poly.entity_id
_entity_poly.type
_entity_poly.pdbx_seq_one_letter_code
_entity_poly.pdbx_strand_id
1 'polypeptide(L)'
;MAPQEKSFGVDLSDEVVRGSIVTLNGEILPPAPRPAPPPTPKVEAAAPAKEQTELALTPWQKATRDVATVTAGMGTTLALGKATGPIFMGNMLTFGLAGLVGYRAVWGVAPALHSPLMSVTNAISGMVGIGGFFIMGGGYLPSTIPEFLGAVSVLLAFVNVSGGFVVTKRMLDMFKRWCFCFQSKMLAAYNL
;
A
#
# COMPACT_ATOMS: atom_id res chain seq x y z
N MET A 1 35.99 23.07 24.86
CA MET A 1 35.91 23.77 26.16
C MET A 1 34.54 23.45 26.73
N ALA A 2 34.46 22.81 27.90
CA ALA A 2 33.18 22.41 28.48
C ALA A 2 32.32 23.65 28.84
N PRO A 3 31.01 23.67 28.56
CA PRO A 3 30.17 24.82 28.85
C PRO A 3 29.95 25.02 30.36
N GLN A 4 30.23 26.23 30.84
CA GLN A 4 29.69 26.76 32.10
C GLN A 4 28.18 27.01 31.91
N GLU A 5 27.40 26.90 32.99
CA GLU A 5 25.93 27.08 32.92
C GLU A 5 25.56 28.41 32.25
N LYS A 6 24.63 28.35 31.28
CA LYS A 6 24.12 29.44 30.44
C LYS A 6 25.06 29.97 29.33
N SER A 7 26.08 29.21 28.93
CA SER A 7 26.86 29.49 27.70
C SER A 7 26.67 28.39 26.65
N PHE A 8 26.53 28.78 25.38
CA PHE A 8 26.56 27.83 24.26
C PHE A 8 28.02 27.40 24.03
N GLY A 9 28.46 26.34 24.71
CA GLY A 9 29.76 25.74 24.48
C GLY A 9 29.70 24.76 23.31
N VAL A 10 30.52 24.99 22.28
CA VAL A 10 30.69 24.03 21.19
C VAL A 10 31.57 22.89 21.70
N ASP A 11 30.96 21.75 21.99
CA ASP A 11 31.67 20.53 22.38
C ASP A 11 31.98 19.68 21.14
N LEU A 12 33.27 19.50 20.85
CA LEU A 12 33.74 18.69 19.73
C LEU A 12 33.71 17.19 20.02
N SER A 13 33.36 16.79 21.25
CA SER A 13 33.15 15.39 21.64
C SER A 13 31.72 14.90 21.43
N ASP A 14 30.76 15.81 21.21
CA ASP A 14 29.36 15.48 20.87
C ASP A 14 29.24 15.13 19.38
N GLU A 15 28.67 13.96 19.08
CA GLU A 15 28.46 13.43 17.73
C GLU A 15 27.61 14.37 16.86
N VAL A 16 26.59 15.00 17.44
CA VAL A 16 25.67 15.87 16.71
C VAL A 16 26.35 17.20 16.37
N VAL A 17 27.13 17.74 17.30
CA VAL A 17 27.88 19.00 17.12
C VAL A 17 29.05 18.80 16.16
N ARG A 18 29.75 17.66 16.23
CA ARG A 18 30.84 17.30 15.31
C ARG A 18 30.33 17.01 13.89
N GLY A 19 29.16 16.39 13.74
CA GLY A 19 28.54 16.11 12.44
C GLY A 19 27.96 17.33 11.73
N SER A 20 27.65 18.40 12.47
CA SER A 20 27.06 19.64 11.93
C SER A 20 28.08 20.74 11.61
N ILE A 21 29.32 20.64 12.08
CA ILE A 21 30.38 21.63 11.86
C ILE A 21 31.39 21.14 10.81
N VAL A 22 31.47 21.88 9.69
CA VAL A 22 32.40 21.57 8.57
C VAL A 22 33.74 22.32 8.72
N THR A 23 33.75 23.45 9.43
CA THR A 23 34.94 24.31 9.65
C THR A 23 34.92 24.88 11.06
N LEU A 24 36.06 24.84 11.78
CA LEU A 24 36.20 25.48 13.09
C LEU A 24 37.41 26.42 13.05
N ASN A 25 37.21 27.71 13.33
CA ASN A 25 38.25 28.75 13.33
C ASN A 25 39.15 28.79 12.07
N GLY A 26 38.58 28.55 10.89
CA GLY A 26 39.27 28.68 9.60
C GLY A 26 40.03 27.42 9.13
N GLU A 27 40.01 26.33 9.90
CA GLU A 27 40.63 25.05 9.51
C GLU A 27 39.54 24.02 9.14
N ILE A 28 39.70 23.36 7.99
CA ILE A 28 38.77 22.33 7.51
C ILE A 28 39.02 21.07 8.33
N LEU A 29 38.04 20.73 9.17
CA LEU A 29 38.12 19.52 9.96
C LEU A 29 37.81 18.31 9.06
N PRO A 30 38.63 17.24 9.11
CA PRO A 30 38.35 16.03 8.35
C PRO A 30 36.99 15.46 8.79
N PRO A 31 36.19 14.91 7.85
CA PRO A 31 34.84 14.44 8.15
C PRO A 31 34.92 13.45 9.31
N ALA A 32 34.13 13.71 10.36
CA ALA A 32 34.08 12.85 11.52
C ALA A 32 33.90 11.39 11.05
N PRO A 33 34.74 10.44 11.50
CA PRO A 33 34.47 9.04 11.29
C PRO A 33 33.06 8.80 11.82
N ARG A 34 32.10 8.45 10.95
CA ARG A 34 30.76 8.08 11.40
C ARG A 34 30.97 7.01 12.48
N PRO A 35 30.57 7.24 13.74
CA PRO A 35 30.43 6.13 14.67
C PRO A 35 29.63 5.07 13.92
N ALA A 36 30.14 3.83 13.89
CA ALA A 36 29.36 2.74 13.34
C ALA A 36 27.97 2.87 13.96
N PRO A 37 26.88 2.83 13.15
CA PRO A 37 25.54 2.96 13.71
C PRO A 37 25.50 2.09 14.95
N PRO A 38 25.14 2.63 16.14
CA PRO A 38 25.10 1.84 17.35
C PRO A 38 24.44 0.54 16.96
N PRO A 39 25.11 -0.63 17.17
CA PRO A 39 24.70 -1.89 16.57
C PRO A 39 23.20 -1.96 16.77
N THR A 40 22.44 -1.84 15.66
CA THR A 40 20.97 -1.67 15.66
C THR A 40 20.48 -2.41 16.86
N PRO A 41 20.00 -1.72 17.93
CA PRO A 41 19.98 -2.25 19.30
C PRO A 41 19.71 -3.69 19.12
N LYS A 42 20.76 -4.53 19.33
CA LYS A 42 20.69 -5.94 18.96
C LYS A 42 19.33 -6.27 19.46
N VAL A 43 18.41 -6.61 18.54
CA VAL A 43 17.16 -7.17 19.00
C VAL A 43 17.74 -8.39 19.68
N GLU A 44 18.03 -8.26 21.00
CA GLU A 44 17.95 -9.29 21.99
C GLU A 44 16.78 -10.01 21.46
N ALA A 45 17.09 -11.10 20.75
CA ALA A 45 16.13 -11.83 19.96
C ALA A 45 15.00 -11.98 20.93
N ALA A 46 13.94 -11.18 20.73
CA ALA A 46 13.02 -10.85 21.81
C ALA A 46 12.61 -12.21 22.29
N ALA A 47 13.09 -12.58 23.48
CA ALA A 47 13.12 -13.98 23.93
C ALA A 47 11.75 -14.52 23.55
N PRO A 48 11.62 -15.53 22.67
CA PRO A 48 10.45 -15.71 21.81
C PRO A 48 9.14 -15.57 22.60
N ALA A 49 8.67 -14.33 22.72
CA ALA A 49 7.59 -13.96 23.61
C ALA A 49 6.37 -13.73 22.75
N LYS A 50 6.12 -14.72 21.88
CA LYS A 50 4.84 -15.39 21.78
C LYS A 50 5.08 -16.89 21.62
N GLU A 51 5.75 -17.49 22.59
CA GLU A 51 5.16 -18.64 23.27
C GLU A 51 3.93 -18.15 24.08
N GLN A 52 2.96 -17.53 23.38
CA GLN A 52 1.59 -17.85 23.68
C GLN A 52 1.47 -19.24 23.12
N THR A 53 1.63 -20.22 24.01
CA THR A 53 0.88 -21.45 23.93
C THR A 53 -0.37 -21.18 23.09
N GLU A 54 -0.46 -21.83 21.92
CA GLU A 54 -1.79 -22.25 21.49
C GLU A 54 -2.42 -22.77 22.78
N LEU A 55 -3.43 -22.08 23.32
CA LEU A 55 -4.47 -22.80 24.03
C LEU A 55 -4.79 -23.90 23.05
N ALA A 56 -4.25 -25.09 23.30
CA ALA A 56 -4.38 -26.22 22.42
C ALA A 56 -5.88 -26.50 22.47
N LEU A 57 -6.61 -25.82 21.57
CA LEU A 57 -8.02 -26.02 21.39
C LEU A 57 -8.10 -27.51 21.23
N THR A 58 -8.83 -28.16 22.14
CA THR A 58 -8.94 -29.60 22.09
C THR A 58 -9.35 -29.98 20.67
N PRO A 59 -8.95 -31.16 20.16
CA PRO A 59 -9.37 -31.58 18.82
C PRO A 59 -10.89 -31.43 18.62
N TRP A 60 -11.65 -31.60 19.72
CA TRP A 60 -13.08 -31.32 19.79
C TRP A 60 -13.44 -29.84 19.65
N GLN A 61 -12.80 -28.92 20.38
CA GLN A 61 -13.05 -27.47 20.23
C GLN A 61 -12.71 -26.96 18.82
N LYS A 62 -11.63 -27.43 18.19
CA LYS A 62 -11.31 -27.09 16.79
C LYS A 62 -12.42 -27.58 15.86
N ALA A 63 -12.82 -28.85 15.98
CA ALA A 63 -13.91 -29.44 15.19
C ALA A 63 -15.25 -28.73 15.41
N THR A 64 -15.63 -28.37 16.64
CA THR A 64 -16.87 -27.64 16.92
C THR A 64 -16.85 -26.24 16.30
N ARG A 65 -15.71 -25.54 16.30
CA ARG A 65 -15.61 -24.23 15.66
C ARG A 65 -15.66 -24.33 14.14
N ASP A 66 -15.02 -25.32 13.54
CA ASP A 66 -15.07 -25.53 12.09
C ASP A 66 -16.51 -25.86 11.65
N VAL A 67 -17.17 -26.80 12.33
CA VAL A 67 -18.59 -27.13 12.04
C VAL A 67 -19.51 -25.94 12.30
N ALA A 68 -19.29 -25.18 13.37
CA ALA A 68 -20.08 -23.99 13.65
C ALA A 68 -19.90 -22.91 12.58
N THR A 69 -18.68 -22.68 12.09
CA THR A 69 -18.42 -21.70 11.02
C THR A 69 -19.02 -22.14 9.69
N VAL A 70 -18.91 -23.43 9.33
CA VAL A 70 -19.51 -23.97 8.09
C VAL A 70 -21.03 -23.93 8.16
N THR A 71 -21.62 -24.37 9.28
CA THR A 71 -23.07 -24.35 9.47
C THR A 71 -23.62 -22.91 9.48
N ALA A 72 -22.92 -21.98 10.12
CA ALA A 72 -23.29 -20.56 10.08
C ALA A 72 -23.16 -19.98 8.65
N GLY A 73 -22.10 -20.31 7.92
CA GLY A 73 -21.90 -19.88 6.54
C GLY A 73 -22.95 -20.42 5.57
N MET A 74 -23.30 -21.71 5.68
CA MET A 74 -24.36 -22.31 4.88
C MET A 74 -25.75 -21.80 5.30
N GLY A 75 -26.00 -21.64 6.59
CA GLY A 75 -27.25 -21.12 7.13
C GLY A 75 -27.52 -19.68 6.71
N THR A 76 -26.50 -18.82 6.76
CA THR A 76 -26.60 -17.43 6.28
C THR A 76 -26.88 -17.38 4.78
N THR A 77 -26.23 -18.22 3.97
CA THR A 77 -26.49 -18.28 2.52
C THR A 77 -27.93 -18.66 2.20
N LEU A 78 -28.50 -19.63 2.91
CA LEU A 78 -29.91 -20.03 2.75
C LEU A 78 -30.88 -18.94 3.22
N ALA A 79 -30.58 -18.27 4.34
CA ALA A 79 -31.39 -17.17 4.85
C ALA A 79 -31.41 -15.98 3.88
N LEU A 80 -30.25 -15.59 3.34
CA LEU A 80 -30.14 -14.57 2.28
C LEU A 80 -30.90 -14.98 1.02
N GLY A 81 -30.83 -16.26 0.63
CA GLY A 81 -31.57 -16.78 -0.52
C GLY A 81 -33.10 -16.74 -0.35
N LYS A 82 -33.61 -16.85 0.88
CA LYS A 82 -35.04 -16.68 1.17
C LYS A 82 -35.47 -15.21 1.25
N ALA A 83 -34.58 -14.33 1.67
CA ALA A 83 -34.87 -12.91 1.86
C ALA A 83 -34.74 -12.07 0.58
N THR A 84 -34.10 -12.57 -0.48
CA THR A 84 -33.69 -11.76 -1.63
C THR A 84 -34.19 -12.29 -2.98
N GLY A 85 -34.33 -11.39 -3.96
CA GLY A 85 -34.85 -11.71 -5.30
C GLY A 85 -33.79 -12.31 -6.25
N PRO A 86 -34.21 -12.88 -7.40
CA PRO A 86 -33.30 -13.57 -8.34
C PRO A 86 -32.15 -12.69 -8.88
N ILE A 87 -32.41 -11.41 -9.14
CA ILE A 87 -31.39 -10.46 -9.64
C ILE A 87 -30.31 -10.21 -8.59
N PHE A 88 -30.71 -10.05 -7.32
CA PHE A 88 -29.77 -9.87 -6.22
C PHE A 88 -28.89 -11.10 -6.04
N MET A 89 -29.46 -12.31 -6.12
CA MET A 89 -28.70 -13.57 -6.04
C MET A 89 -27.67 -13.71 -7.16
N GLY A 90 -28.01 -13.31 -8.39
CA GLY A 90 -27.06 -13.28 -9.52
C GLY A 90 -25.89 -12.32 -9.28
N ASN A 91 -26.18 -11.11 -8.76
CA ASN A 91 -25.15 -10.12 -8.42
C ASN A 91 -24.27 -10.59 -7.25
N MET A 92 -24.85 -11.23 -6.23
CA MET A 92 -24.10 -11.79 -5.10
C MET A 92 -23.19 -12.94 -5.51
N LEU A 93 -23.65 -13.83 -6.40
CA LEU A 93 -22.81 -14.90 -6.94
C LEU A 93 -21.63 -14.33 -7.72
N THR A 94 -21.90 -13.34 -8.59
CA THR A 94 -20.85 -12.64 -9.35
C THR A 94 -19.85 -11.96 -8.43
N PHE A 95 -20.31 -11.30 -7.37
CA PHE A 95 -19.48 -10.70 -6.34
C PHE A 95 -18.58 -11.74 -5.62
N GLY A 96 -19.14 -12.89 -5.22
CA GLY A 96 -18.39 -13.96 -4.57
C GLY A 96 -17.32 -14.57 -5.48
N LEU A 97 -17.66 -14.86 -6.74
CA LEU A 97 -16.72 -15.38 -7.73
C LEU A 97 -15.62 -14.37 -8.08
N ALA A 98 -15.99 -13.09 -8.27
CA ALA A 98 -15.02 -12.02 -8.51
C ALA A 98 -14.06 -11.84 -7.32
N GLY A 99 -14.55 -11.94 -6.08
CA GLY A 99 -13.72 -11.90 -4.87
C GLY A 99 -12.72 -13.07 -4.80
N LEU A 100 -13.15 -14.29 -5.13
CA LEU A 100 -12.27 -15.46 -5.18
C LEU A 100 -11.16 -15.30 -6.22
N VAL A 101 -11.49 -14.82 -7.42
CA VAL A 101 -10.52 -14.52 -8.48
C VAL A 101 -9.56 -13.43 -8.03
N GLY A 102 -10.06 -12.35 -7.41
CA GLY A 102 -9.23 -11.27 -6.88
C GLY A 102 -8.23 -11.74 -5.82
N TYR A 103 -8.65 -12.60 -4.89
CA TYR A 103 -7.76 -13.18 -3.88
C TYR A 103 -6.61 -13.97 -4.50
N ARG A 104 -6.91 -14.83 -5.50
CA ARG A 104 -5.87 -15.61 -6.18
C ARG A 104 -4.97 -14.76 -7.07
N ALA A 105 -5.48 -13.67 -7.64
CA ALA A 105 -4.68 -12.75 -8.44
C ALA A 105 -3.63 -12.00 -7.58
N VAL A 106 -3.97 -11.61 -6.34
CA VAL A 106 -3.06 -10.85 -5.47
C VAL A 106 -2.08 -11.75 -4.70
N TRP A 107 -2.41 -13.01 -4.43
CA TRP A 107 -1.50 -13.90 -3.67
C TRP A 107 -0.18 -14.20 -4.39
N GLY A 108 -0.14 -14.10 -5.72
CA GLY A 108 1.01 -14.45 -6.55
C GLY A 108 1.96 -13.29 -6.91
N VAL A 109 1.74 -12.07 -6.43
CA VAL A 109 2.62 -10.94 -6.80
C VAL A 109 3.96 -10.99 -6.09
N ALA A 110 5.02 -10.62 -6.83
CA ALA A 110 6.36 -10.49 -6.26
C ALA A 110 6.37 -9.40 -5.16
N PRO A 111 7.04 -9.61 -4.01
CA PRO A 111 7.03 -8.65 -2.89
C PRO A 111 7.53 -7.25 -3.24
N ALA A 112 8.42 -7.13 -4.23
CA ALA A 112 8.91 -5.86 -4.74
C ALA A 112 7.83 -5.00 -5.43
N LEU A 113 6.71 -5.61 -5.83
CA LEU A 113 5.62 -4.94 -6.54
C LEU A 113 4.44 -4.56 -5.63
N HIS A 114 4.51 -4.76 -4.31
CA HIS A 114 3.42 -4.37 -3.41
C HIS A 114 3.12 -2.87 -3.45
N SER A 115 4.14 -2.00 -3.53
CA SER A 115 3.92 -0.54 -3.62
C SER A 115 3.28 -0.12 -4.97
N PRO A 116 3.73 -0.62 -6.13
CA PRO A 116 3.01 -0.46 -7.39
C PRO A 116 1.58 -1.02 -7.35
N LEU A 117 1.37 -2.19 -6.74
CA LEU A 117 0.05 -2.82 -6.64
C LEU A 117 -0.92 -1.97 -5.82
N MET A 118 -0.45 -1.38 -4.72
CA MET A 118 -1.23 -0.42 -3.93
C MET A 118 -1.62 0.83 -4.75
N SER A 119 -0.74 1.29 -5.64
CA SER A 119 -1.04 2.42 -6.53
C SER A 119 -2.08 2.04 -7.61
N VAL A 120 -2.00 0.82 -8.16
CA VAL A 120 -2.99 0.32 -9.13
C VAL A 120 -4.37 0.17 -8.50
N THR A 121 -4.45 -0.38 -7.28
CA THR A 121 -5.74 -0.53 -6.60
C THR A 121 -6.36 0.82 -6.28
N ASN A 122 -5.56 1.85 -6.00
CA ASN A 122 -6.03 3.23 -5.88
C ASN A 122 -6.64 3.75 -7.20
N ALA A 123 -5.99 3.50 -8.34
CA ALA A 123 -6.52 3.88 -9.67
C ALA A 123 -7.86 3.18 -9.97
N ILE A 124 -7.96 1.88 -9.68
CA ILE A 124 -9.16 1.07 -9.90
C ILE A 124 -10.32 1.52 -9.01
N SER A 125 -10.05 2.01 -7.80
CA SER A 125 -11.09 2.56 -6.91
C SER A 125 -11.87 3.72 -7.55
N GLY A 126 -11.31 4.37 -8.58
CA GLY A 126 -12.00 5.39 -9.39
C GLY A 126 -13.23 4.88 -10.16
N MET A 127 -13.51 3.56 -10.20
CA MET A 127 -14.76 3.02 -10.77
C MET A 127 -16.04 3.56 -10.13
N VAL A 128 -15.94 4.19 -8.94
CA VAL A 128 -17.07 4.92 -8.31
C VAL A 128 -17.72 5.93 -9.25
N GLY A 129 -16.98 6.49 -10.23
CA GLY A 129 -17.52 7.39 -11.24
C GLY A 129 -18.66 6.80 -12.08
N ILE A 130 -18.73 5.47 -12.23
CA ILE A 130 -19.84 4.79 -12.93
C ILE A 130 -21.18 5.08 -12.24
N GLY A 131 -21.20 5.16 -10.90
CA GLY A 131 -22.39 5.53 -10.14
C GLY A 131 -22.80 6.99 -10.39
N GLY A 132 -21.82 7.90 -10.50
CA GLY A 132 -22.06 9.30 -10.86
C GLY A 132 -22.68 9.44 -12.25
N PHE A 133 -22.19 8.68 -13.23
CA PHE A 133 -22.77 8.65 -14.58
C PHE A 133 -24.23 8.19 -14.60
N PHE A 134 -24.63 7.28 -13.71
CA PHE A 134 -26.01 6.82 -13.64
C PHE A 134 -26.97 7.87 -13.05
N ILE A 135 -26.46 8.76 -12.18
CA ILE A 135 -27.23 9.82 -11.54
C ILE A 135 -27.28 11.08 -12.41
N MET A 136 -26.22 11.32 -13.20
CA MET A 136 -26.20 12.43 -14.16
C MET A 136 -27.21 12.16 -15.28
N GLY A 137 -28.21 13.02 -15.36
CA GLY A 137 -29.19 13.06 -16.45
C GLY A 137 -29.64 14.50 -16.67
N GLY A 138 -30.18 14.80 -17.86
CA GLY A 138 -30.70 16.14 -18.18
C GLY A 138 -29.93 16.87 -19.29
N GLY A 139 -29.87 18.20 -19.19
CA GLY A 139 -29.25 19.10 -20.17
C GLY A 139 -27.76 19.34 -19.93
N TYR A 140 -27.22 20.40 -20.54
CA TYR A 140 -25.79 20.77 -20.43
C TYR A 140 -25.35 21.17 -19.00
N LEU A 141 -26.29 21.61 -18.17
CA LEU A 141 -26.04 22.07 -16.81
C LEU A 141 -26.88 21.24 -15.83
N PRO A 142 -26.32 20.89 -14.65
CA PRO A 142 -27.07 20.22 -13.61
C PRO A 142 -28.16 21.17 -13.08
N SER A 143 -29.39 20.71 -13.12
CA SER A 143 -30.56 21.44 -12.67
C SER A 143 -30.99 21.03 -11.25
N THR A 144 -30.65 19.80 -10.87
CA THR A 144 -30.99 19.21 -9.58
C THR A 144 -29.76 18.93 -8.72
N ILE A 145 -29.95 18.86 -7.39
CA ILE A 145 -28.88 18.56 -6.43
C ILE A 145 -28.22 17.18 -6.72
N PRO A 146 -28.97 16.09 -7.03
CA PRO A 146 -28.37 14.81 -7.37
C PRO A 146 -27.49 14.86 -8.62
N GLU A 147 -27.90 15.58 -9.67
CA GLU A 147 -27.10 15.77 -10.89
C GLU A 147 -25.79 16.48 -10.60
N PHE A 148 -25.82 17.51 -9.74
CA PHE A 148 -24.62 18.22 -9.31
C PHE A 148 -23.67 17.30 -8.52
N LEU A 149 -24.19 16.52 -7.57
CA LEU A 149 -23.39 15.54 -6.83
C LEU A 149 -22.84 14.43 -7.74
N GLY A 150 -23.61 14.01 -8.76
CA GLY A 150 -23.14 13.12 -9.82
C GLY A 150 -21.97 13.71 -10.60
N ALA A 151 -22.06 14.98 -10.99
CA ALA A 151 -20.98 15.70 -11.68
C ALA A 151 -19.70 15.75 -10.85
N VAL A 152 -19.81 16.09 -9.56
CA VAL A 152 -18.68 16.11 -8.63
C VAL A 152 -18.11 14.70 -8.44
N SER A 153 -18.96 13.68 -8.31
CA SER A 153 -18.52 12.28 -8.19
C SER A 153 -17.69 11.83 -9.39
N VAL A 154 -18.13 12.12 -10.61
CA VAL A 154 -17.39 11.78 -11.84
C VAL A 154 -16.07 12.55 -11.92
N LEU A 155 -16.06 13.84 -11.53
CA LEU A 155 -14.83 14.64 -11.50
C LEU A 155 -13.79 14.07 -10.52
N LEU A 156 -14.22 13.70 -9.31
CA LEU A 156 -13.33 13.08 -8.31
C LEU A 156 -12.86 11.70 -8.75
N ALA A 157 -13.73 10.89 -9.35
CA ALA A 157 -13.37 9.61 -9.94
C ALA A 157 -12.32 9.76 -11.04
N PHE A 158 -12.46 10.77 -11.90
CA PHE A 158 -11.48 11.06 -12.95
C PHE A 158 -10.09 11.40 -12.38
N VAL A 159 -10.01 12.17 -11.30
CA VAL A 159 -8.74 12.47 -10.63
C VAL A 159 -8.10 11.19 -10.07
N ASN A 160 -8.88 10.29 -9.46
CA ASN A 160 -8.37 9.01 -8.96
C ASN A 160 -7.85 8.09 -10.08
N VAL A 161 -8.59 7.98 -11.18
CA VAL A 161 -8.17 7.19 -12.35
C VAL A 161 -6.90 7.78 -12.96
N SER A 162 -6.94 9.05 -13.36
CA SER A 162 -5.81 9.71 -14.05
C SER A 162 -4.56 9.81 -13.16
N GLY A 163 -4.72 10.24 -11.90
CA GLY A 163 -3.62 10.32 -10.93
C GLY A 163 -3.02 8.95 -10.60
N GLY A 164 -3.88 7.97 -10.33
CA GLY A 164 -3.46 6.61 -10.00
C GLY A 164 -2.67 5.95 -11.14
N PHE A 165 -3.11 6.09 -12.39
CA PHE A 165 -2.38 5.53 -13.55
C PHE A 165 -1.07 6.26 -13.83
N VAL A 166 -1.01 7.59 -13.69
CA VAL A 166 0.23 8.36 -13.89
C VAL A 166 1.30 7.99 -12.85
N VAL A 167 0.92 7.88 -11.57
CA VAL A 167 1.83 7.50 -10.49
C VAL A 167 2.30 6.06 -10.67
N THR A 168 1.39 5.14 -10.97
CA THR A 168 1.72 3.74 -11.23
C THR A 168 2.73 3.62 -12.39
N LYS A 169 2.52 4.33 -13.49
CA LYS A 169 3.43 4.32 -14.63
C LYS A 169 4.83 4.79 -14.23
N ARG A 170 4.94 5.89 -13.47
CA ARG A 170 6.22 6.39 -12.95
C ARG A 170 6.92 5.35 -12.06
N MET A 171 6.18 4.68 -11.18
CA MET A 171 6.72 3.62 -10.32
C MET A 171 7.22 2.42 -11.12
N LEU A 172 6.48 1.98 -12.14
CA LEU A 172 6.86 0.84 -12.98
C LEU A 172 8.03 1.17 -13.91
N ASP A 173 8.14 2.42 -14.38
CA ASP A 173 9.26 2.86 -15.21
C ASP A 173 10.59 2.89 -14.42
N MET A 174 10.56 3.02 -13.08
CA MET A 174 11.76 2.89 -12.23
C MET A 174 12.31 1.46 -12.15
N PHE A 175 11.48 0.44 -12.42
CA PHE A 175 11.92 -0.96 -12.49
C PHE A 175 12.53 -1.31 -13.85
N LYS A 176 12.35 -0.48 -14.88
CA LYS A 176 13.02 -0.65 -16.18
C LYS A 176 14.47 -0.20 -16.05
N ARG A 177 15.38 -1.17 -15.88
CA ARG A 177 16.83 -0.91 -15.93
C ARG A 177 17.22 -0.26 -17.27
N TRP A 178 17.87 0.90 -17.19
CA TRP A 178 18.48 1.62 -18.32
C TRP A 178 19.44 0.74 -19.15
N CYS A 179 20.10 -0.22 -18.51
CA CYS A 179 21.07 -1.12 -19.14
C CYS A 179 20.45 -2.05 -20.22
N PHE A 180 19.20 -2.48 -20.07
CA PHE A 180 18.58 -3.41 -21.03
C PHE A 180 18.23 -2.74 -22.36
N CYS A 181 17.86 -1.45 -22.33
CA CYS A 181 17.61 -0.66 -23.53
C CYS A 181 18.92 -0.27 -24.24
N PHE A 182 19.99 0.02 -23.47
CA PHE A 182 21.31 0.29 -24.05
C PHE A 182 21.93 -0.95 -24.69
N GLN A 183 21.81 -2.12 -24.05
CA GLN A 183 22.34 -3.38 -24.59
C GLN A 183 21.56 -3.87 -25.82
N SER A 184 20.23 -3.68 -25.87
CA SER A 184 19.43 -3.99 -27.07
C SER A 184 19.70 -3.04 -28.23
N LYS A 185 19.88 -1.73 -27.98
CA LYS A 185 20.28 -0.78 -29.04
C LYS A 185 21.73 -0.98 -29.50
N MET A 186 22.65 -1.36 -28.61
CA MET A 186 24.01 -1.73 -29.00
C MET A 186 24.07 -3.04 -29.80
N LEU A 187 23.30 -4.07 -29.43
CA LEU A 187 23.23 -5.31 -30.22
C LEU A 187 22.63 -5.10 -31.61
N ALA A 188 21.64 -4.21 -31.74
CA ALA A 188 21.07 -3.86 -33.05
C ALA A 188 22.04 -3.03 -33.92
N ALA A 189 22.96 -2.29 -33.31
CA ALA A 189 23.98 -1.52 -34.02
C ALA A 189 25.23 -2.35 -34.42
N TYR A 190 25.42 -3.54 -33.85
CA TYR A 190 26.53 -4.46 -34.14
C TYR A 190 26.16 -5.61 -35.10
N ASN A 191 24.93 -5.62 -35.62
CA ASN A 191 24.41 -6.66 -36.54
C ASN A 191 23.99 -6.07 -37.91
N LEU A 192 24.69 -5.01 -38.32
CA LEU A 192 24.69 -4.36 -39.63
C LEU A 192 26.16 -4.16 -40.03
#